data_AF-A0A923MU68-F1
#
_entry.id   AF-A0A923MU68-F1
#
_cell.length_a   1.000
_cell.length_b   1.000
_cell.length_c   1.000
_cell.angle_alpha   90.00
_cell.angle_beta   90.00
_cell.angle_gamma   90.00
#
_symmetry.space_group_name_H-M   'P 1'
#
loop_
_entity.id
_entity.type
_entity.pdbx_description
1 polymer ?
#
loop_
_entity_poly.entity_id
_entity_poly.type
_entity_poly.pdbx_seq_one_letter_code
_entity_poly.pdbx_strand_id
1 'polypeptide(L)'
;MKTWIQAAAASALFAVAAFAHADTAADAKALLSEAQAAIASKGINAAAEEFNAGGKWKRGKAYVVLVKFEGGTLLAHADNPKLAGKAMIEAKDASGKAFVQETIQNVKTTGESLVEYRWANPTTKKIDNGRLMARRVPGQDAYVAVGFWE
;
A
#
# COMPACT_ATOMS: atom_id res chain seq x y z
N MET A 1 65.16 5.50 10.18
CA MET A 1 64.46 6.32 9.16
C MET A 1 63.34 5.49 8.56
N LYS A 2 62.11 6.04 8.56
CA LYS A 2 60.86 5.61 7.88
C LYS A 2 60.24 4.24 8.22
N THR A 3 59.26 4.30 9.12
CA THR A 3 58.07 3.44 9.26
C THR A 3 57.15 3.53 8.05
N TRP A 4 56.58 2.41 7.58
CA TRP A 4 55.31 2.41 6.82
C TRP A 4 54.46 1.20 7.21
N ILE A 5 53.42 1.49 8.00
CA ILE A 5 52.23 0.69 8.21
C ILE A 5 51.42 0.76 6.91
N GLN A 6 50.97 -0.38 6.36
CA GLN A 6 49.84 -0.35 5.43
C GLN A 6 48.61 -0.91 6.11
N ALA A 7 47.70 0.02 6.38
CA ALA A 7 46.40 -0.19 6.97
C ALA A 7 45.46 -0.90 5.99
N ALA A 8 44.60 -1.74 6.56
CA ALA A 8 43.44 -2.31 5.90
C ALA A 8 42.48 -1.21 5.43
N ALA A 9 42.00 -1.33 4.20
CA ALA A 9 40.84 -0.59 3.72
C ALA A 9 39.75 -1.60 3.33
N ALA A 10 38.95 -2.01 4.32
CA ALA A 10 37.68 -2.68 4.07
C ALA A 10 36.68 -1.61 3.58
N SER A 11 36.49 -1.51 2.27
CA SER A 11 35.44 -0.68 1.69
C SER A 11 34.07 -1.31 2.00
N ALA A 12 33.44 -0.86 3.07
CA ALA A 12 32.03 -1.12 3.32
C ALA A 12 31.19 -0.34 2.30
N LEU A 13 30.62 -1.07 1.33
CA LEU A 13 29.57 -0.56 0.45
C LEU A 13 28.33 -0.28 1.30
N PHE A 14 28.13 0.99 1.65
CA PHE A 14 26.85 1.48 2.13
C PHE A 14 25.83 1.38 0.99
N ALA A 15 24.94 0.39 1.06
CA ALA A 15 23.71 0.41 0.30
C ALA A 15 22.83 1.54 0.88
N VAL A 16 22.88 2.72 0.26
CA VAL A 16 21.85 3.72 0.45
C VAL A 16 20.58 3.13 -0.14
N ALA A 17 19.69 2.60 0.70
CA ALA A 17 18.33 2.29 0.30
C ALA A 17 17.64 3.62 -0.02
N ALA A 18 17.79 4.07 -1.27
CA ALA A 18 16.96 5.13 -1.80
C ALA A 18 15.52 4.61 -1.75
N PHE A 19 14.71 5.17 -0.84
CA PHE A 19 13.27 4.95 -0.89
C PHE A 19 12.80 5.47 -2.24
N ALA A 20 12.46 4.56 -3.16
CA ALA A 20 11.78 4.91 -4.39
C ALA A 20 10.54 5.72 -4.01
N HIS A 21 10.43 6.94 -4.53
CA HIS A 21 9.18 7.69 -4.47
C HIS A 21 8.14 6.86 -5.22
N ALA A 22 7.11 6.39 -4.52
CA ALA A 22 6.12 5.53 -5.15
C ALA A 22 5.09 6.36 -5.90
N ASP A 23 5.52 6.86 -7.05
CA ASP A 23 4.68 7.65 -7.96
C ASP A 23 4.33 6.85 -9.23
N THR A 24 4.89 5.65 -9.43
CA THR A 24 4.60 4.82 -10.62
C THR A 24 3.82 3.55 -10.29
N ALA A 25 3.18 2.97 -11.31
CA ALA A 25 2.59 1.63 -11.21
C ALA A 25 3.59 0.53 -10.75
N ALA A 26 4.86 0.66 -11.10
CA ALA A 26 5.90 -0.29 -10.67
C ALA A 26 6.16 -0.18 -9.16
N ASP A 27 6.24 1.03 -8.63
CA ASP A 27 6.44 1.25 -7.20
C ASP A 27 5.21 0.83 -6.38
N ALA A 28 4.01 1.09 -6.89
CA ALA A 28 2.76 0.63 -6.28
C ALA A 28 2.72 -0.90 -6.20
N LYS A 29 3.17 -1.60 -7.26
CA LYS A 29 3.28 -3.06 -7.29
C LYS A 29 4.31 -3.59 -6.29
N ALA A 30 5.45 -2.90 -6.15
CA ALA A 30 6.46 -3.24 -5.17
C ALA A 30 5.92 -3.08 -3.73
N LEU A 31 5.32 -1.94 -3.43
CA LEU A 31 4.70 -1.66 -2.13
C LEU A 31 3.58 -2.67 -1.79
N LEU A 32 2.76 -3.04 -2.78
CA LEU A 32 1.72 -4.05 -2.62
C LEU A 32 2.31 -5.43 -2.28
N SER A 33 3.41 -5.79 -2.92
CA SER A 33 4.10 -7.06 -2.68
C SER A 33 4.73 -7.09 -1.27
N GLU A 34 5.32 -5.98 -0.82
CA GLU A 34 5.81 -5.84 0.55
C GLU A 34 4.69 -5.93 1.59
N ALA A 35 3.53 -5.31 1.32
CA ALA A 35 2.38 -5.35 2.23
C ALA A 35 1.80 -6.77 2.33
N GLN A 36 1.69 -7.48 1.20
CA GLN A 36 1.25 -8.87 1.18
C GLN A 36 2.22 -9.79 1.96
N ALA A 37 3.53 -9.58 1.82
CA ALA A 37 4.54 -10.32 2.58
C ALA A 37 4.46 -10.03 4.09
N ALA A 38 4.22 -8.78 4.49
CA ALA A 38 4.03 -8.42 5.90
C ALA A 38 2.81 -9.11 6.51
N ILE A 39 1.69 -9.18 5.77
CA ILE A 39 0.50 -9.93 6.21
C ILE A 39 0.81 -11.42 6.35
N ALA A 40 1.52 -12.01 5.39
CA ALA A 40 1.89 -13.43 5.43
C ALA A 40 2.81 -13.76 6.62
N SER A 41 3.74 -12.86 6.97
CA SER A 41 4.69 -13.07 8.06
C SER A 41 4.11 -12.82 9.45
N LYS A 42 3.22 -11.83 9.60
CA LYS A 42 2.78 -11.33 10.92
C LYS A 42 1.32 -11.63 11.24
N GLY A 43 0.55 -12.04 10.24
CA GLY A 43 -0.90 -12.14 10.33
C GLY A 43 -1.58 -10.78 10.12
N ILE A 44 -2.88 -10.85 9.83
CA ILE A 44 -3.66 -9.70 9.34
C ILE A 44 -3.78 -8.58 10.39
N ASN A 45 -3.90 -8.91 11.68
CA ASN A 45 -4.09 -7.92 12.75
C ASN A 45 -2.81 -7.11 13.01
N ALA A 46 -1.67 -7.80 13.19
CA ALA A 46 -0.39 -7.13 13.42
C ALA A 46 0.06 -6.31 12.19
N ALA A 47 -0.21 -6.81 10.97
CA ALA A 47 0.04 -6.04 9.75
C ALA A 47 -0.86 -4.79 9.66
N ALA A 48 -2.14 -4.90 10.03
CA ALA A 48 -3.06 -3.75 10.05
C ALA A 48 -2.58 -2.64 11.01
N GLU A 49 -2.13 -3.01 12.22
CA GLU A 49 -1.54 -2.07 13.18
C GLU A 49 -0.30 -1.38 12.60
N GLU A 50 0.60 -2.15 11.98
CA GLU A 50 1.80 -1.62 11.35
C GLU A 50 1.47 -0.66 10.20
N PHE A 51 0.49 -0.99 9.36
CA PHE A 51 0.06 -0.14 8.25
C PHE A 51 -0.58 1.16 8.76
N ASN A 52 -1.37 1.10 9.84
CA ASN A 52 -1.97 2.28 10.47
C ASN A 52 -0.95 3.16 11.19
N ALA A 53 0.20 2.63 11.60
CA ALA A 53 1.31 3.45 12.08
C ALA A 53 1.96 4.30 10.97
N GLY A 54 1.64 4.04 9.69
CA GLY A 54 2.14 4.80 8.55
C GLY A 54 3.59 4.46 8.20
N GLY A 55 4.45 5.47 8.10
CA GLY A 55 5.86 5.28 7.72
C GLY A 55 6.02 4.73 6.31
N LYS A 56 6.78 3.64 6.13
CA LYS A 56 7.11 3.06 4.81
C LYS A 56 5.89 2.58 4.00
N TRP A 57 4.74 2.44 4.64
CA TRP A 57 3.46 2.03 4.04
C TRP A 57 2.75 3.16 3.29
N LYS A 58 3.30 4.37 3.36
CA LYS A 58 2.99 5.51 2.52
C LYS A 58 4.29 6.03 1.88
N ARG A 59 4.32 6.13 0.55
CA ARG A 59 5.47 6.56 -0.23
C ARG A 59 4.99 7.56 -1.27
N GLY A 60 5.32 8.85 -1.11
CA GLY A 60 4.83 9.89 -2.00
C GLY A 60 3.31 9.88 -2.10
N LYS A 61 2.79 9.66 -3.32
CA LYS A 61 1.35 9.57 -3.59
C LYS A 61 0.77 8.18 -3.37
N ALA A 62 1.57 7.13 -3.18
CA ALA A 62 1.07 5.77 -2.97
C ALA A 62 0.95 5.40 -1.48
N TYR A 63 -0.09 4.64 -1.11
CA TYR A 63 -0.26 4.15 0.25
C TYR A 63 -1.04 2.83 0.33
N VAL A 64 -0.73 2.05 1.36
CA VAL A 64 -1.38 0.75 1.63
C VAL A 64 -2.75 0.93 2.27
N VAL A 65 -3.68 0.08 1.84
CA VAL A 65 -5.02 -0.08 2.39
C VAL A 65 -5.28 -1.57 2.60
N LEU A 66 -5.90 -1.95 3.71
CA LEU A 66 -6.27 -3.33 4.01
C LEU A 66 -7.76 -3.39 4.33
N VAL A 67 -8.51 -4.24 3.64
CA VAL A 67 -9.98 -4.19 3.59
C VAL A 67 -10.57 -5.58 3.74
N LYS A 68 -11.53 -5.75 4.67
CA LYS A 68 -12.38 -6.94 4.76
C LYS A 68 -13.43 -6.93 3.65
N PHE A 69 -13.77 -8.11 3.14
CA PHE A 69 -14.88 -8.26 2.20
C PHE A 69 -16.22 -7.86 2.82
N GLU A 70 -16.42 -8.20 4.09
CA GLU A 70 -17.60 -7.81 4.84
C GLU A 70 -17.67 -6.27 4.99
N GLY A 71 -18.71 -5.68 4.40
CA GLY A 71 -18.96 -4.24 4.46
C GLY A 71 -17.87 -3.37 3.81
N GLY A 72 -16.89 -3.96 3.11
CA GLY A 72 -15.72 -3.22 2.65
C GLY A 72 -15.00 -2.53 3.80
N THR A 73 -14.94 -3.18 4.96
CA THR A 73 -14.45 -2.57 6.21
C THR A 73 -12.94 -2.38 6.17
N LEU A 74 -12.48 -1.15 6.40
CA LEU A 74 -11.06 -0.82 6.47
C LEU A 74 -10.44 -1.39 7.75
N LEU A 75 -9.47 -2.28 7.63
CA LEU A 75 -8.59 -2.69 8.74
C LEU A 75 -7.42 -1.74 8.88
N ALA A 76 -6.90 -1.24 7.76
CA ALA A 76 -5.87 -0.23 7.77
C ALA A 76 -5.97 0.74 6.60
N HIS A 77 -5.51 1.97 6.83
CA HIS A 77 -5.40 3.00 5.81
C HIS A 77 -4.17 3.88 6.10
N ALA A 78 -3.05 3.59 5.45
CA ALA A 78 -1.73 4.14 5.82
C ALA A 78 -1.62 5.67 5.64
N ASP A 79 -2.44 6.30 4.78
CA ASP A 79 -2.51 7.77 4.68
C ASP A 79 -3.42 8.42 5.73
N ASN A 80 -4.43 7.70 6.21
CA ASN A 80 -5.44 8.23 7.13
C ASN A 80 -5.96 7.14 8.08
N PRO A 81 -5.21 6.83 9.14
CA PRO A 81 -5.52 5.74 10.07
C PRO A 81 -6.87 5.90 10.77
N LYS A 82 -7.43 7.13 10.82
CA LYS A 82 -8.76 7.41 11.38
C LYS A 82 -9.91 6.77 10.59
N LEU A 83 -9.63 6.20 9.43
CA LEU A 83 -10.60 5.46 8.63
C LEU A 83 -10.67 3.98 8.98
N ALA A 84 -9.74 3.45 9.79
CA ALA A 84 -9.83 2.08 10.29
C ALA A 84 -11.16 1.85 11.04
N GLY A 85 -11.77 0.69 10.82
CA GLY A 85 -13.08 0.31 11.33
C GLY A 85 -14.27 0.83 10.51
N LYS A 86 -14.07 1.72 9.53
CA LYS A 86 -15.17 2.23 8.70
C LYS A 86 -15.49 1.30 7.54
N ALA A 87 -16.77 1.12 7.28
CA ALA A 87 -17.29 0.44 6.10
C ALA A 87 -17.25 1.37 4.88
N MET A 88 -16.72 0.89 3.76
CA MET A 88 -16.60 1.65 2.51
C MET A 88 -17.37 1.01 1.34
N ILE A 89 -18.19 -0.02 1.58
CA ILE A 89 -18.88 -0.75 0.51
C ILE A 89 -19.85 0.12 -0.30
N GLU A 90 -20.51 1.08 0.34
CA GLU A 90 -21.42 2.02 -0.34
C GLU A 90 -20.71 3.29 -0.85
N ALA A 91 -19.40 3.39 -0.62
CA ALA A 91 -18.65 4.57 -1.03
C ALA A 91 -18.56 4.63 -2.57
N LYS A 92 -18.94 5.78 -3.11
CA LYS A 92 -18.79 6.11 -4.53
C LYS A 92 -17.70 7.14 -4.69
N ASP A 93 -16.93 6.99 -5.75
CA ASP A 93 -15.95 8.01 -6.15
C ASP A 93 -16.65 9.28 -6.68
N ALA A 94 -15.87 10.31 -7.02
CA ALA A 94 -16.45 11.58 -7.50
C ALA A 94 -17.22 11.50 -8.83
N SER A 95 -17.17 10.36 -9.53
CA SER A 95 -17.95 10.08 -10.74
C SER A 95 -19.19 9.21 -10.48
N GLY A 96 -19.39 8.75 -9.24
CA GLY A 96 -20.48 7.83 -8.89
C GLY A 96 -20.10 6.35 -8.98
N LYS A 97 -18.83 6.02 -9.23
CA LYS A 97 -18.34 4.64 -9.37
C LYS A 97 -18.17 3.96 -8.01
N ALA A 98 -18.73 2.77 -7.84
CA ALA A 98 -18.61 1.93 -6.64
C ALA A 98 -17.31 1.11 -6.64
N PHE A 99 -16.17 1.79 -6.57
CA PHE A 99 -14.84 1.19 -6.75
C PHE A 99 -14.48 0.10 -5.71
N VAL A 100 -15.02 0.17 -4.49
CA VAL A 100 -14.79 -0.84 -3.44
C VAL A 100 -15.50 -2.15 -3.77
N GLN A 101 -16.74 -2.08 -4.24
CA GLN A 101 -17.51 -3.26 -4.66
C GLN A 101 -16.84 -3.95 -5.85
N GLU A 102 -16.43 -3.17 -6.87
CA GLU A 102 -15.69 -3.66 -8.03
C GLU A 102 -14.37 -4.34 -7.63
N THR A 103 -13.61 -3.72 -6.73
CA THR A 103 -12.36 -4.31 -6.22
C THR A 103 -12.60 -5.64 -5.51
N ILE A 104 -13.62 -5.73 -4.64
CA ILE A 104 -13.98 -6.97 -3.95
C ILE A 104 -14.39 -8.06 -4.93
N GLN A 105 -15.20 -7.72 -5.95
CA GLN A 105 -15.63 -8.66 -6.98
C GLN A 105 -14.42 -9.22 -7.75
N ASN A 106 -13.51 -8.35 -8.18
CA ASN A 106 -12.33 -8.73 -8.94
C ASN A 106 -11.41 -9.65 -8.12
N VAL A 107 -10.99 -9.24 -6.92
CA VAL A 107 -10.08 -10.05 -6.09
C VAL A 107 -10.70 -11.37 -5.63
N LYS A 108 -12.04 -11.47 -5.50
CA LYS A 108 -12.72 -12.73 -5.24
C LYS A 108 -12.69 -13.68 -6.44
N THR A 109 -12.72 -13.13 -7.66
CA THR A 109 -12.80 -13.90 -8.91
C THR A 109 -11.43 -14.32 -9.43
N THR A 110 -10.47 -13.40 -9.47
CA THR A 110 -9.16 -13.60 -10.12
C THR A 110 -7.99 -13.59 -9.12
N GLY A 111 -8.23 -13.14 -7.88
CA GLY A 111 -7.18 -12.94 -6.87
C GLY A 111 -6.50 -11.57 -6.92
N GLU A 112 -6.67 -10.80 -8.00
CA GLU A 112 -6.05 -9.48 -8.18
C GLU A 112 -7.05 -8.46 -8.76
N SER A 113 -6.78 -7.17 -8.61
CA SER A 113 -7.61 -6.11 -9.19
C SER A 113 -6.78 -4.86 -9.49
N LEU A 114 -7.12 -4.17 -10.57
CA LEU A 114 -6.65 -2.82 -10.86
C LEU A 114 -7.86 -1.97 -11.24
N VAL A 115 -8.22 -1.01 -10.38
CA VAL A 115 -9.41 -0.17 -10.55
C VAL A 115 -9.00 1.29 -10.64
N GLU A 116 -9.41 1.97 -11.71
CA GLU A 116 -9.32 3.42 -11.82
C GLU A 116 -10.50 4.07 -11.08
N TYR A 117 -10.24 5.15 -10.35
CA TYR A 117 -11.23 5.83 -9.51
C TYR A 117 -10.86 7.30 -9.28
N ARG A 118 -11.85 8.15 -8.99
CA ARG A 118 -11.66 9.59 -8.71
C ARG A 118 -11.75 9.89 -7.23
N TRP A 119 -10.60 10.15 -6.61
CA TRP A 119 -10.50 10.32 -5.16
C TRP A 119 -9.51 11.40 -4.76
N ALA A 120 -9.51 11.77 -3.49
CA ALA A 120 -8.61 12.79 -2.98
C ALA A 120 -7.15 12.33 -3.08
N ASN A 121 -6.35 13.05 -3.85
CA ASN A 121 -4.92 12.84 -3.95
C ASN A 121 -4.26 13.17 -2.59
N PRO A 122 -3.44 12.27 -2.02
CA PRO A 122 -2.89 12.43 -0.68
C PRO A 122 -1.91 13.61 -0.57
N THR A 123 -1.39 14.12 -1.68
CA THR A 123 -0.47 15.26 -1.71
C THR A 123 -1.21 16.57 -1.97
N THR A 124 -2.01 16.64 -3.05
CA THR A 124 -2.67 17.91 -3.45
C THR A 124 -3.97 18.17 -2.70
N LYS A 125 -4.55 17.15 -2.06
CA LYS A 125 -5.86 17.16 -1.39
C LYS A 125 -7.04 17.49 -2.31
N LYS A 126 -6.82 17.51 -3.62
CA LYS A 126 -7.87 17.68 -4.64
C LYS A 126 -8.33 16.31 -5.15
N ILE A 127 -9.57 16.25 -5.64
CA ILE A 127 -10.07 15.08 -6.35
C ILE A 127 -9.29 14.94 -7.66
N ASP A 128 -8.74 13.75 -7.90
CA ASP A 128 -7.91 13.43 -9.05
C ASP A 128 -8.09 11.96 -9.46
N ASN A 129 -7.60 11.58 -10.64
CA ASN A 129 -7.62 10.21 -11.13
C ASN A 129 -6.54 9.38 -10.43
N GLY A 130 -6.96 8.39 -9.65
CA GLY A 130 -6.09 7.44 -9.00
C GLY A 130 -6.33 6.02 -9.51
N ARG A 131 -5.43 5.12 -9.11
CA ARG A 131 -5.56 3.68 -9.36
C ARG A 131 -5.41 2.90 -8.05
N LEU A 132 -6.23 1.88 -7.90
CA LEU A 132 -6.23 0.98 -6.75
C LEU A 132 -5.80 -0.40 -7.23
N MET A 133 -4.56 -0.77 -6.92
CA MET A 133 -4.01 -2.08 -7.23
C MET A 133 -4.17 -2.99 -6.01
N ALA A 134 -4.89 -4.10 -6.13
CA ALA A 134 -5.28 -4.94 -5.02
C ALA A 134 -4.97 -6.42 -5.26
N ARG A 135 -4.74 -7.15 -4.17
CA ARG A 135 -4.60 -8.61 -4.13
C ARG A 135 -5.40 -9.20 -2.98
N ARG A 136 -6.03 -10.33 -3.22
CA ARG A 136 -6.67 -11.13 -2.16
C ARG A 136 -5.61 -11.59 -1.16
N VAL A 137 -5.94 -11.52 0.13
CA VAL A 137 -5.12 -12.12 1.18
C VAL A 137 -5.42 -13.62 1.22
N PRO A 138 -4.42 -14.51 1.02
CA PRO A 138 -4.65 -15.96 1.03
C PRO A 138 -5.25 -16.44 2.36
N GLY A 139 -6.30 -17.25 2.30
CA GLY A 139 -6.96 -17.81 3.48
C GLY A 139 -7.75 -16.81 4.34
N GLN A 140 -7.95 -15.58 3.86
CA GLN A 140 -8.69 -14.55 4.58
C GLN A 140 -9.78 -13.93 3.70
N ASP A 141 -10.88 -13.49 4.30
CA ASP A 141 -11.92 -12.69 3.63
C ASP A 141 -11.53 -11.20 3.63
N ALA A 142 -10.38 -10.93 3.04
CA ALA A 142 -9.80 -9.60 2.93
C ALA A 142 -8.96 -9.45 1.66
N TYR A 143 -8.71 -8.21 1.27
CA TYR A 143 -7.71 -7.84 0.28
C TYR A 143 -6.80 -6.74 0.83
N VAL A 144 -5.55 -6.74 0.36
CA VAL A 144 -4.62 -5.62 0.53
C VAL A 144 -4.50 -4.88 -0.79
N ALA A 145 -4.40 -3.57 -0.73
CA ALA A 145 -4.32 -2.72 -1.90
C ALA A 145 -3.34 -1.56 -1.70
N VAL A 146 -2.90 -0.98 -2.82
CA VAL A 146 -2.18 0.28 -2.87
C VAL A 146 -2.96 1.24 -3.76
N GLY A 147 -3.38 2.36 -3.17
CA GLY A 147 -3.92 3.51 -3.92
C GLY A 147 -2.76 4.42 -4.33
N PHE A 148 -2.71 4.86 -5.58
CA PHE A 148 -1.63 5.70 -6.11
C PHE A 148 -2.11 6.63 -7.25
N TRP A 149 -1.39 7.73 -7.45
CA TRP A 149 -1.67 8.77 -8.44
C TRP A 149 -0.39 9.10 -9.21
N GLU A 150 -0.47 9.13 -10.54
CA GLU A 150 0.63 9.56 -11.42
C GLU A 150 0.50 11.06 -11.71
#